data_AF-A0A962D3N5-F1
#
_entry.id   AF-A0A962D3N5-F1
#
_cell.length_a   1.000
_cell.length_b   1.000
_cell.length_c   1.000
_cell.angle_alpha   90.00
_cell.angle_beta   90.00
_cell.angle_gamma   90.00
#
_symmetry.space_group_name_H-M   'P 1'
#
loop_
_entity.id
_entity.type
_entity.pdbx_description
1 polymer ?
#
loop_
_entity_poly.entity_id
_entity_poly.type
_entity_poly.pdbx_seq_one_letter_code
_entity_poly.pdbx_strand_id
1 'polypeptide(L)'
;MRPREVIDAAEAAWREGRAPLAAVEGFIRQIAGWREYVRAVYWLQMPDYLERNALAADRQLPACYWDGRTDYRCLQQAIGQTLQHGYAHHIQRLMVTGLFAMLLGVRPQHVHQWYLAVYVDAVEWVELPNTLGMSQHADGGLMASKPYV
;
A
#
# COMPACT_ATOMS: atom_id res chain seq x y z
N MET A 1 -9.56 -17.34 5.53
CA MET A 1 -10.69 -16.95 4.67
C MET A 1 -10.22 -16.92 3.23
N ARG A 2 -10.99 -17.48 2.29
CA ARG A 2 -10.63 -17.51 0.86
C ARG A 2 -11.19 -16.27 0.16
N PRO A 3 -10.47 -15.63 -0.78
CA PRO A 3 -10.96 -14.42 -1.46
C PRO A 3 -12.37 -14.56 -2.07
N ARG A 4 -12.65 -15.73 -2.66
CA ARG A 4 -13.97 -16.06 -3.22
C ARG A 4 -15.09 -15.96 -2.18
N GLU A 5 -14.88 -16.50 -0.97
CA GLU A 5 -15.89 -16.45 0.10
C GLU A 5 -16.23 -15.01 0.51
N VAL A 6 -15.23 -14.13 0.55
CA VAL A 6 -15.41 -12.71 0.90
C VAL A 6 -16.22 -11.99 -0.19
N ILE A 7 -15.89 -12.26 -1.46
CA ILE A 7 -16.54 -11.65 -2.62
C ILE A 7 -18.01 -12.10 -2.70
N ASP A 8 -18.25 -13.41 -2.59
CA ASP A 8 -19.60 -13.97 -2.69
C ASP A 8 -20.49 -13.44 -1.55
N ALA A 9 -19.95 -13.27 -0.34
CA ALA A 9 -20.68 -12.69 0.79
C ALA A 9 -21.03 -11.20 0.56
N ALA A 10 -20.12 -10.42 -0.03
CA ALA A 10 -20.38 -9.02 -0.37
C ALA A 10 -21.43 -8.90 -1.48
N GLU A 11 -21.35 -9.74 -2.51
CA GLU A 11 -22.34 -9.79 -3.58
C GLU A 11 -23.73 -10.18 -3.06
N ALA A 12 -23.82 -11.18 -2.18
CA ALA A 12 -25.07 -11.58 -1.55
C ALA A 12 -25.72 -10.42 -0.77
N ALA A 13 -24.93 -9.66 -0.02
CA ALA A 13 -25.43 -8.49 0.71
C ALA A 13 -26.01 -7.40 -0.21
N TRP A 14 -25.47 -7.22 -1.43
CA TRP A 14 -26.07 -6.35 -2.43
C TRP A 14 -27.37 -6.93 -3.00
N ARG A 15 -27.38 -8.21 -3.36
CA ARG A 15 -28.58 -8.89 -3.92
C ARG A 15 -29.76 -8.89 -2.96
N GLU A 16 -29.49 -8.94 -1.67
CA GLU A 16 -30.48 -8.85 -0.59
C GLU A 16 -30.88 -7.41 -0.22
N GLY A 17 -30.33 -6.40 -0.90
CA GLY A 17 -30.64 -4.99 -0.63
C GLY A 17 -30.04 -4.43 0.66
N ARG A 18 -29.08 -5.13 1.29
CA ARG A 18 -28.44 -4.72 2.55
C ARG A 18 -27.28 -3.74 2.36
N ALA A 19 -26.78 -3.57 1.13
CA ALA A 19 -25.71 -2.63 0.81
C ALA A 19 -25.89 -2.05 -0.61
N PRO A 20 -25.51 -0.77 -0.83
CA PRO A 20 -25.59 -0.16 -2.15
C PRO A 20 -24.54 -0.74 -3.11
N LEU A 21 -24.86 -0.79 -4.40
CA LEU A 21 -23.99 -1.35 -5.44
C LEU A 21 -22.58 -0.73 -5.42
N ALA A 22 -22.47 0.59 -5.26
CA ALA A 22 -21.19 1.29 -5.26
C ALA A 22 -20.25 0.83 -4.12
N ALA A 23 -20.79 0.50 -2.95
CA ALA A 23 -20.00 -0.02 -1.84
C ALA A 23 -19.54 -1.46 -2.12
N VAL A 24 -20.43 -2.30 -2.62
CA VAL A 24 -20.13 -3.71 -2.89
C VAL A 24 -19.16 -3.87 -4.07
N GLU A 25 -19.38 -3.16 -5.17
CA GLU A 25 -18.43 -3.12 -6.30
C GLU A 25 -17.08 -2.61 -5.85
N GLY A 26 -17.04 -1.49 -5.13
CA GLY A 26 -15.79 -0.89 -4.68
C GLY A 26 -14.97 -1.84 -3.79
N PHE A 27 -15.64 -2.56 -2.90
CA PHE A 27 -15.04 -3.59 -2.06
C PHE A 27 -14.54 -4.79 -2.87
N ILE A 28 -15.37 -5.37 -3.74
CA ILE A 28 -14.99 -6.51 -4.59
C ILE A 28 -13.80 -6.14 -5.48
N ARG A 29 -13.77 -4.92 -6.04
CA ARG A 29 -12.67 -4.43 -6.88
C ARG A 29 -11.33 -4.35 -6.14
N GLN A 30 -11.31 -4.14 -4.82
CA GLN A 30 -10.05 -4.21 -4.06
C GLN A 30 -9.50 -5.64 -4.02
N ILE A 31 -10.37 -6.65 -3.98
CA ILE A 31 -9.98 -8.05 -3.83
C ILE A 31 -9.78 -8.73 -5.20
N ALA A 32 -10.81 -8.76 -6.04
CA ALA A 32 -10.74 -9.41 -7.35
C ALA A 32 -9.93 -8.60 -8.37
N GLY A 33 -9.84 -7.26 -8.18
CA GLY A 33 -9.03 -6.38 -9.01
C GLY A 33 -7.64 -6.21 -8.42
N TRP A 34 -7.48 -5.26 -7.50
CA TRP A 34 -6.17 -4.80 -7.03
C TRP A 34 -5.30 -5.90 -6.44
N ARG A 35 -5.83 -6.74 -5.53
CA ARG A 35 -5.03 -7.80 -4.90
C ARG A 35 -4.51 -8.82 -5.92
N GLU A 36 -5.33 -9.24 -6.89
CA GLU A 36 -4.88 -10.17 -7.93
C GLU A 36 -3.95 -9.50 -8.96
N TYR A 37 -4.19 -8.23 -9.31
CA TYR A 37 -3.32 -7.46 -10.19
C TYR A 37 -1.92 -7.26 -9.59
N VAL A 38 -1.84 -6.84 -8.32
CA VAL A 38 -0.59 -6.71 -7.56
C VAL A 38 0.18 -8.03 -7.55
N ARG A 39 -0.51 -9.14 -7.31
CA ARG A 39 0.10 -10.47 -7.36
C ARG A 39 0.73 -10.76 -8.73
N ALA A 40 0.03 -10.45 -9.82
CA ALA A 40 0.55 -10.65 -11.16
C ALA A 40 1.80 -9.79 -11.44
N VAL A 41 1.76 -8.51 -11.05
CA VAL A 41 2.92 -7.60 -11.17
C VAL A 41 4.15 -8.20 -10.47
N TYR A 42 3.98 -8.65 -9.22
CA TYR A 42 5.07 -9.24 -8.46
C TYR A 42 5.73 -10.42 -9.19
N TRP A 43 4.97 -11.44 -9.57
CA TRP A 43 5.53 -12.64 -10.19
C TRP A 43 6.08 -12.43 -11.60
N LEU A 44 5.58 -11.42 -12.33
CA LEU A 44 6.06 -11.10 -13.67
C LEU A 44 7.32 -10.23 -13.68
N GLN A 45 7.55 -9.45 -12.63
CA GLN A 45 8.62 -8.44 -12.62
C GLN A 45 9.78 -8.76 -11.67
N MET A 46 9.58 -9.68 -10.72
CA MET A 46 10.66 -10.12 -9.83
C MET A 46 11.71 -10.97 -10.58
N PRO A 47 13.00 -10.90 -10.16
CA PRO A 47 13.51 -10.18 -8.99
C PRO A 47 13.80 -8.69 -9.23
N ASP A 48 13.93 -8.26 -10.49
CA ASP A 48 14.39 -6.91 -10.86
C ASP A 48 13.48 -5.78 -10.34
N TYR A 49 12.22 -6.09 -10.05
CA TYR A 49 11.28 -5.12 -9.48
C TYR A 49 11.77 -4.52 -8.15
N LEU A 50 12.47 -5.29 -7.32
CA LEU A 50 12.99 -4.82 -6.02
C LEU A 50 14.02 -3.68 -6.17
N GLU A 51 14.75 -3.64 -7.28
CA GLU A 51 15.83 -2.67 -7.52
C GLU A 51 15.35 -1.37 -8.19
N ARG A 52 14.06 -1.26 -8.49
CA ARG A 52 13.49 -0.10 -9.19
C ARG A 52 13.62 1.17 -8.35
N ASN A 53 14.05 2.26 -9.01
CA ASN A 53 14.21 3.57 -8.42
C ASN A 53 14.17 4.67 -9.50
N ALA A 54 13.06 4.74 -10.26
CA ALA A 54 12.91 5.64 -11.40
C ALA A 54 13.10 7.13 -11.06
N LEU A 55 12.82 7.53 -9.82
CA LEU A 55 12.98 8.91 -9.33
C LEU A 55 14.39 9.21 -8.79
N ALA A 56 15.32 8.25 -8.84
CA ALA A 56 16.68 8.35 -8.31
C ALA A 56 16.75 8.82 -6.83
N ALA A 57 15.79 8.39 -6.01
CA ALA A 57 15.70 8.73 -4.60
C ALA A 57 16.76 7.96 -3.78
N ASP A 58 17.50 8.67 -2.91
CA ASP A 58 18.66 8.13 -2.20
C ASP A 58 18.65 8.36 -0.67
N ARG A 59 17.65 9.07 -0.14
CA ARG A 59 17.62 9.40 1.29
C ARG A 59 17.21 8.22 2.16
N GLN A 60 17.66 8.23 3.41
CA GLN A 60 17.23 7.29 4.43
C GLN A 60 15.81 7.59 4.91
N LEU A 61 15.12 6.55 5.40
CA LEU A 61 13.82 6.72 6.04
C LEU A 61 13.98 7.49 7.37
N PRO A 62 13.20 8.57 7.61
CA PRO A 62 13.28 9.32 8.86
C PRO A 62 13.00 8.47 10.09
N ALA A 63 13.71 8.74 11.19
CA ALA A 63 13.55 8.00 12.46
C ALA A 63 12.12 8.04 13.01
N CYS A 64 11.35 9.10 12.70
CA CYS A 64 9.97 9.24 13.14
C CYS A 64 9.04 8.12 12.65
N TYR A 65 9.39 7.39 11.58
CA TYR A 65 8.65 6.21 11.13
C TYR A 65 8.71 5.05 12.13
N TRP A 66 9.71 5.02 13.01
CA TRP A 66 9.91 3.96 13.99
C TRP A 66 9.40 4.32 15.39
N ASP A 67 9.33 5.61 15.74
CA ASP A 67 8.94 6.06 17.08
C ASP A 67 7.72 7.01 17.11
N GLY A 68 7.22 7.44 15.94
CA GLY A 68 6.08 8.36 15.81
C GLY A 68 6.36 9.79 16.25
N ARG A 69 7.62 10.17 16.55
CA ARG A 69 7.97 11.49 17.07
C ARG A 69 8.15 12.49 15.93
N THR A 70 7.09 13.26 15.68
CA THR A 70 7.07 14.31 14.65
C THR A 70 6.01 15.36 14.97
N ASP A 71 6.24 16.60 14.53
CA ASP A 71 5.29 17.70 14.67
C ASP A 71 4.11 17.60 13.68
N TYR A 72 4.23 16.76 12.65
CA TYR A 72 3.18 16.53 11.67
C TYR A 72 2.08 15.63 12.23
N ARG A 73 0.96 16.24 12.64
CA ARG A 73 -0.18 15.51 13.25
C ARG A 73 -0.68 14.33 12.43
N CYS A 74 -0.74 14.45 11.10
CA CYS A 74 -1.16 13.35 10.22
C CYS A 74 -0.22 12.14 10.31
N LEU A 75 1.10 12.37 10.30
CA LEU A 75 2.11 11.32 10.48
C LEU A 75 2.07 10.75 11.88
N GLN A 76 1.95 11.59 12.91
CA GLN A 76 1.83 11.13 14.29
C GLN A 76 0.66 10.16 14.46
N GLN A 77 -0.51 10.46 13.88
CA GLN A 77 -1.68 9.59 13.95
C GLN A 77 -1.48 8.29 13.14
N ALA A 78 -1.02 8.39 11.89
CA ALA A 78 -0.84 7.22 11.03
C ALA A 78 0.24 6.26 11.56
N ILE A 79 1.40 6.79 11.95
CA ILE A 79 2.52 6.00 12.50
C ILE A 79 2.15 5.49 13.89
N GLY A 80 1.56 6.31 14.76
CA GLY A 80 1.13 5.89 16.09
C GLY A 80 0.15 4.71 16.06
N GLN A 81 -0.89 4.79 15.21
CA GLN A 81 -1.83 3.68 14.99
C GLN A 81 -1.12 2.42 14.46
N THR A 82 -0.19 2.60 13.52
CA THR A 82 0.60 1.51 12.94
C THR A 82 1.44 0.81 13.99
N LEU A 83 2.16 1.55 14.83
CA LEU A 83 2.99 0.99 15.90
C LEU A 83 2.15 0.29 16.98
N GLN A 84 0.96 0.80 17.26
CA GLN A 84 0.08 0.23 18.29
C GLN A 84 -0.66 -1.03 17.82
N HIS A 85 -1.09 -1.07 16.55
CA HIS A 85 -2.00 -2.09 16.05
C HIS A 85 -1.45 -2.95 14.90
N GLY A 86 -0.30 -2.59 14.35
CA GLY A 86 0.22 -3.17 13.10
C GLY A 86 -0.73 -2.97 11.92
N TYR A 87 -1.56 -1.91 11.95
CA TYR A 87 -2.60 -1.65 10.95
C TYR A 87 -2.77 -0.17 10.67
N ALA A 88 -2.84 0.15 9.38
CA ALA A 88 -3.35 1.42 8.84
C ALA A 88 -4.21 1.10 7.61
N HIS A 89 -5.27 1.88 7.39
CA HIS A 89 -6.10 1.68 6.21
C HIS A 89 -5.40 2.24 4.96
N HIS A 90 -5.85 1.82 3.77
CA HIS A 90 -5.16 2.08 2.51
C HIS A 90 -4.74 3.55 2.30
N ILE A 91 -5.66 4.51 2.52
CA ILE A 91 -5.34 5.93 2.27
C ILE A 91 -4.32 6.53 3.27
N GLN A 92 -4.20 5.99 4.50
CA GLN A 92 -3.13 6.38 5.42
C GLN A 92 -1.77 5.91 4.90
N ARG A 93 -1.71 4.66 4.42
CA ARG A 93 -0.49 4.10 3.81
C ARG A 93 -0.09 4.92 2.58
N LEU A 94 -1.02 5.10 1.64
CA LEU A 94 -0.71 5.77 0.37
C LEU A 94 -0.42 7.28 0.54
N MET A 95 -1.36 8.03 1.13
CA MET A 95 -1.35 9.49 1.06
C MET A 95 -0.74 10.19 2.28
N VAL A 96 -0.39 9.44 3.34
CA VAL A 96 0.26 10.03 4.52
C VAL A 96 1.70 9.54 4.62
N THR A 97 1.91 8.26 4.98
CA THR A 97 3.27 7.73 5.17
C THR A 97 4.00 7.49 3.84
N GLY A 98 3.29 7.05 2.80
CA GLY A 98 3.85 6.82 1.47
C GLY A 98 4.21 8.12 0.75
N LEU A 99 3.24 9.03 0.62
CA LEU A 99 3.43 10.34 0.00
C LEU A 99 4.57 11.13 0.68
N PHE A 100 4.62 11.17 2.01
CA PHE A 100 5.67 11.89 2.72
C PHE A 100 7.07 11.32 2.42
N ALA A 101 7.23 10.00 2.41
CA ALA A 101 8.50 9.36 2.06
C ALA A 101 8.92 9.67 0.61
N MET A 102 7.97 9.63 -0.33
CA MET A 102 8.22 9.93 -1.74
C MET A 102 8.65 11.39 -1.92
N LEU A 103 7.94 12.35 -1.31
CA LEU A 103 8.26 13.79 -1.38
C LEU A 103 9.61 14.11 -0.75
N LEU A 104 10.01 13.39 0.28
CA LEU A 104 11.33 13.54 0.88
C LEU A 104 12.46 12.95 0.01
N GLY A 105 12.14 12.15 -1.00
CA GLY A 105 13.14 11.43 -1.80
C GLY A 105 13.76 10.26 -1.04
N VAL A 106 12.99 9.59 -0.19
CA VAL A 106 13.44 8.37 0.50
C VAL A 106 13.63 7.25 -0.52
N ARG A 107 14.75 6.53 -0.42
CA ARG A 107 15.03 5.37 -1.25
C ARG A 107 13.91 4.33 -1.12
N PRO A 108 13.26 3.89 -2.22
CA PRO A 108 12.09 3.02 -2.16
C PRO A 108 12.29 1.73 -1.36
N GLN A 109 13.50 1.16 -1.38
CA GLN A 109 13.85 -0.05 -0.62
C GLN A 109 13.75 0.17 0.89
N HIS A 110 14.04 1.36 1.41
CA HIS A 110 13.86 1.66 2.84
C HIS A 110 12.38 1.77 3.21
N VAL A 111 11.56 2.31 2.29
CA VAL A 111 10.10 2.38 2.46
C VAL A 111 9.50 0.97 2.44
N HIS A 112 9.94 0.12 1.50
CA HIS A 112 9.58 -1.29 1.40
C HIS A 112 9.89 -2.06 2.69
N GLN A 113 11.13 -1.94 3.19
CA GLN A 113 11.55 -2.58 4.44
C GLN A 113 10.65 -2.19 5.62
N TRP A 114 10.26 -0.92 5.71
CA TRP A 114 9.38 -0.46 6.77
C TRP A 114 7.95 -1.00 6.62
N TYR A 115 7.33 -0.87 5.44
CA TYR A 115 5.99 -1.41 5.20
C TYR A 115 5.91 -2.92 5.45
N LEU A 116 6.92 -3.67 5.02
CA LEU A 116 7.01 -5.12 5.25
C LEU A 116 7.14 -5.46 6.75
N ALA A 117 7.81 -4.61 7.54
CA ALA A 117 8.06 -4.86 8.95
C ALA A 117 6.86 -4.50 9.86
N VAL A 118 6.10 -3.45 9.54
CA VAL A 118 5.17 -2.83 10.51
C VAL A 118 3.71 -3.25 10.36
N TYR A 119 3.29 -3.80 9.22
CA TYR A 119 1.90 -4.20 9.01
C TYR A 119 1.71 -5.71 9.11
N VAL A 120 0.70 -6.13 9.88
CA VAL A 120 0.39 -7.56 10.11
C VAL A 120 -0.08 -8.29 8.85
N ASP A 121 -0.51 -7.55 7.84
CA ASP A 121 -0.95 -8.07 6.55
C ASP A 121 0.13 -8.00 5.46
N ALA A 122 1.35 -7.55 5.81
CA ALA A 122 2.44 -7.41 4.85
C ALA A 122 3.12 -8.75 4.57
N VAL A 123 3.06 -9.14 3.31
CA VAL A 123 3.89 -10.19 2.71
C VAL A 123 4.41 -9.66 1.38
N GLU A 124 5.65 -10.00 1.02
CA GLU A 124 6.39 -9.32 -0.06
C GLU A 124 5.61 -9.24 -1.38
N TRP A 125 4.92 -10.31 -1.78
CA TRP A 125 4.17 -10.33 -3.05
C TRP A 125 3.04 -9.30 -3.12
N VAL A 126 2.47 -8.90 -1.98
CA VAL A 126 1.44 -7.86 -1.94
C VAL A 126 2.01 -6.49 -1.59
N GLU A 127 3.01 -6.46 -0.72
CA GLU A 127 3.56 -5.21 -0.20
C GLU A 127 4.49 -4.53 -1.22
N LEU A 128 5.41 -5.28 -1.85
CA LEU A 128 6.44 -4.70 -2.70
C LEU A 128 5.87 -3.92 -3.91
N PRO A 129 4.89 -4.45 -4.68
CA PRO A 129 4.31 -3.67 -5.78
C PRO A 129 3.53 -2.45 -5.30
N ASN A 130 2.80 -2.55 -4.19
CA ASN A 130 2.11 -1.39 -3.63
C ASN A 130 3.09 -0.31 -3.17
N THR A 131 4.23 -0.69 -2.59
CA THR A 131 5.24 0.28 -2.14
C THR A 131 6.00 0.87 -3.31
N LEU A 132 6.70 0.07 -4.11
CA LEU A 132 7.56 0.59 -5.19
C LEU A 132 6.74 1.15 -6.36
N GLY A 133 5.65 0.50 -6.75
CA GLY A 133 4.83 0.93 -7.89
C GLY A 133 3.83 2.02 -7.51
N MET A 134 2.81 1.65 -6.72
CA MET A 134 1.70 2.56 -6.42
C MET A 134 2.15 3.77 -5.57
N SER A 135 2.90 3.53 -4.51
CA SER A 135 3.21 4.58 -3.53
C SER A 135 4.42 5.44 -3.90
N GLN A 136 5.51 4.84 -4.37
CA GLN A 136 6.77 5.54 -4.59
C GLN A 136 7.04 5.87 -6.06
N HIS A 137 6.19 5.39 -6.99
CA HIS A 137 6.38 5.53 -8.44
C HIS A 137 7.79 5.12 -8.93
N ALA A 138 8.42 4.21 -8.20
CA ALA A 138 9.79 3.77 -8.42
C ALA A 138 9.90 2.88 -9.66
N ASP A 139 8.79 2.26 -10.09
CA ASP A 139 8.71 1.43 -11.30
C ASP A 139 8.51 2.22 -12.61
N GLY A 140 8.47 3.57 -12.54
CA GLY A 140 8.29 4.43 -13.71
C GLY A 140 6.90 4.36 -14.33
N GLY A 141 5.91 3.91 -13.56
CA GLY A 141 4.50 3.89 -13.96
C GLY A 141 4.02 2.58 -14.56
N LEU A 142 4.76 1.48 -14.35
CA LEU A 142 4.34 0.14 -14.76
C LEU A 142 3.04 -0.28 -14.06
N MET A 143 2.93 -0.03 -12.76
CA MET A 143 1.74 -0.34 -11.98
C MET A 143 0.65 0.76 -12.07
N ALA A 144 1.06 2.03 -12.02
CA ALA A 144 0.15 3.17 -12.03
C ALA A 144 0.71 4.31 -12.90
N SER A 145 -0.06 4.75 -13.89
CA SER A 145 0.39 5.71 -14.91
C SER A 145 0.68 7.12 -14.40
N LYS A 146 0.28 7.45 -13.17
CA LYS A 146 0.52 8.75 -12.54
C LYS A 146 1.00 8.55 -11.10
N PRO A 147 1.97 9.34 -10.62
CA PRO A 147 2.33 9.35 -9.20
C PRO A 147 1.17 9.93 -8.38
N TYR A 148 0.98 9.41 -7.16
CA TYR A 148 0.06 9.97 -6.19
C TYR A 148 0.78 11.06 -5.38
N VAL A 149 0.71 12.30 -5.86
CA VAL A 149 1.24 13.54 -5.26
C VAL A 149 0.15 14.58 -5.05
#